data_AF-A0A532TH13-F1
#
_entry.id   AF-A0A532TH13-F1
#
_cell.length_a   1.000
_cell.length_b   1.000
_cell.length_c   1.000
_cell.angle_alpha   90.00
_cell.angle_beta   90.00
_cell.angle_gamma   90.00
#
_symmetry.space_group_name_H-M   'P 1'
#
loop_
_entity.id
_entity.type
_entity.pdbx_description
1 polymer ?
#
loop_
_entity_poly.entity_id
_entity_poly.type
_entity_poly.pdbx_seq_one_letter_code
_entity_poly.pdbx_strand_id
1 'polypeptide(L)'
;MLEYQILLIEVLLILGINIFIFIYSALSVDMSITLISLSIFLIILIPFYLILEKLEILLYIDNIEENPFFKLVFFYSTLINVFIGMYLTIESIYLIAFS
;
A
#
# COMPACT_ATOMS: atom_id res chain seq x y z
N MET A 1 1.08 -4.89 -20.56
CA MET A 1 0.47 -3.66 -20.02
C MET A 1 -0.84 -3.94 -19.28
N LEU A 2 -1.88 -4.43 -19.96
CA LEU A 2 -3.21 -4.66 -19.34
C LEU A 2 -3.15 -5.61 -18.12
N GLU A 3 -2.40 -6.71 -18.20
CA GLU A 3 -2.24 -7.67 -17.10
C GLU A 3 -1.67 -7.03 -15.83
N TYR A 4 -0.61 -6.21 -15.96
CA TYR A 4 -0.02 -5.49 -14.83
C TYR A 4 -0.95 -4.41 -14.27
N GLN A 5 -1.79 -3.78 -15.10
CA GLN A 5 -2.81 -2.84 -14.65
C GLN A 5 -3.90 -3.54 -13.84
N ILE A 6 -4.36 -4.72 -14.29
CA ILE A 6 -5.33 -5.53 -13.54
C ILE A 6 -4.74 -5.96 -12.20
N LEU A 7 -3.50 -6.47 -12.20
CA LEU A 7 -2.80 -6.88 -11.00
C LEU A 7 -2.58 -5.71 -10.03
N LEU A 8 -2.27 -4.51 -10.53
CA LEU A 8 -2.17 -3.30 -9.71
C LEU A 8 -3.51 -2.97 -9.03
N ILE A 9 -4.62 -3.05 -9.76
CA ILE A 9 -5.97 -2.82 -9.21
C ILE A 9 -6.30 -3.84 -8.13
N GLU A 10 -5.99 -5.12 -8.35
CA GLU A 10 -6.20 -6.18 -7.37
C GLU A 10 -5.40 -5.91 -6.08
N VAL A 11 -4.12 -5.57 -6.20
CA VAL A 11 -3.28 -5.25 -5.05
C VAL A 11 -3.78 -4.01 -4.31
N LEU A 12 -4.23 -2.98 -5.03
CA LEU A 12 -4.84 -1.79 -4.43
C LEU A 12 -6.14 -2.10 -3.68
N LEU A 13 -6.98 -3.00 -4.20
CA LEU A 13 -8.19 -3.46 -3.52
C LEU A 13 -7.86 -4.21 -2.22
N ILE A 14 -6.87 -5.11 -2.27
CA ILE A 14 -6.43 -5.86 -1.09
C ILE A 14 -5.83 -4.92 -0.04
N LEU A 15 -5.00 -3.96 -0.45
CA LEU A 15 -4.47 -2.91 0.43
C LEU A 15 -5.60 -2.12 1.07
N GLY A 16 -6.58 -1.67 0.28
CA GLY A 16 -7.73 -0.92 0.78
C GLY A 16 -8.50 -1.68 1.86
N ILE A 17 -8.82 -2.95 1.61
CA ILE A 17 -9.50 -3.81 2.59
C ILE A 17 -8.65 -3.98 3.86
N ASN A 18 -7.35 -4.22 3.72
CA ASN A 18 -6.46 -4.38 4.87
C ASN A 18 -6.39 -3.11 5.73
N ILE A 19 -6.36 -1.92 5.10
CA ILE A 19 -6.39 -0.64 5.82
C ILE A 19 -7.68 -0.51 6.64
N PHE A 20 -8.84 -0.87 6.09
CA PHE A 20 -10.10 -0.85 6.85
C PHE A 20 -10.07 -1.81 8.05
N ILE A 21 -9.54 -3.02 7.87
CA ILE A 21 -9.38 -4.00 8.97
C ILE A 21 -8.47 -3.42 10.04
N PHE A 22 -7.33 -2.82 9.66
CA PHE A 22 -6.42 -2.21 10.61
C PHE A 22 -7.12 -1.12 11.41
N ILE A 23 -7.75 -0.14 10.75
CA ILE A 23 -8.39 1.01 11.42
C ILE A 23 -9.46 0.51 12.40
N TYR A 24 -10.28 -0.45 11.98
CA TYR A 24 -11.29 -1.05 12.85
C TYR A 24 -10.65 -1.71 14.08
N SER A 25 -9.59 -2.51 13.88
CA SER A 25 -8.90 -3.20 14.97
C SER A 25 -8.22 -2.23 15.95
N ALA A 26 -7.67 -1.12 15.45
CA ALA A 26 -7.03 -0.10 16.27
C ALA A 26 -8.08 0.63 17.13
N LEU A 27 -9.22 0.99 16.54
CA LEU A 27 -10.34 1.60 17.26
C LEU A 27 -10.96 0.66 18.31
N SER A 28 -10.99 -0.65 18.05
CA SER A 28 -11.47 -1.64 19.02
C SER A 28 -10.44 -2.02 20.08
N VAL A 29 -9.23 -1.46 20.01
CA VAL A 29 -8.09 -1.73 20.91
C VAL A 29 -7.70 -3.23 20.90
N ASP A 30 -7.82 -3.90 19.75
CA ASP A 30 -7.42 -5.30 19.61
C ASP A 30 -5.99 -5.40 19.08
N MET A 31 -5.03 -5.42 20.01
CA MET A 31 -3.59 -5.49 19.71
C MET A 31 -3.22 -6.65 18.78
N SER A 32 -3.86 -7.81 18.94
CA SER A 32 -3.51 -9.01 18.17
C SER A 32 -3.87 -8.85 16.70
N ILE A 33 -5.10 -8.39 16.42
CA ILE A 33 -5.58 -8.16 15.06
C ILE A 33 -4.83 -6.98 14.43
N THR A 34 -4.53 -5.92 15.19
CA THR A 34 -3.78 -4.76 14.68
C THR A 34 -2.38 -5.15 14.22
N LEU A 35 -1.63 -5.94 15.02
CA LEU A 35 -0.29 -6.41 14.64
C LEU A 35 -0.31 -7.37 13.43
N ILE A 36 -1.30 -8.25 13.36
CA ILE A 36 -1.49 -9.13 12.19
C ILE A 36 -1.80 -8.30 10.95
N SER A 37 -2.69 -7.32 11.05
CA SER A 37 -3.05 -6.45 9.93
C SER A 37 -1.86 -5.62 9.45
N LEU A 38 -1.04 -5.09 10.37
CA LEU A 38 0.21 -4.39 10.03
C LEU A 38 1.18 -5.31 9.29
N SER A 39 1.34 -6.55 9.76
CA SER A 39 2.24 -7.52 9.13
C SER A 39 1.78 -7.85 7.70
N ILE A 40 0.46 -8.03 7.51
CA ILE A 40 -0.13 -8.26 6.19
C ILE A 40 0.06 -7.02 5.29
N PHE A 41 -0.14 -5.81 5.80
CA PHE A 41 0.12 -4.56 5.06
C PHE A 41 1.55 -4.52 4.53
N LEU A 42 2.54 -4.78 5.39
CA LEU A 42 3.96 -4.82 5.01
C LEU A 42 4.25 -5.88 3.94
N ILE A 43 3.63 -7.05 4.03
CA ILE A 43 3.77 -8.12 3.04
C ILE A 43 3.20 -7.68 1.68
N ILE A 44 2.04 -7.03 1.66
CA ILE A 44 1.39 -6.58 0.40
C ILE A 44 2.15 -5.42 -0.26
N LEU A 45 2.89 -4.62 0.51
CA LEU A 45 3.75 -3.57 -0.08
C LEU A 45 4.80 -4.14 -1.04
N ILE A 46 5.32 -5.36 -0.78
CA ILE A 46 6.34 -5.98 -1.64
C ILE A 46 5.81 -6.19 -3.08
N PRO A 47 4.74 -6.96 -3.33
CA PRO A 47 4.20 -7.12 -4.67
C PRO A 47 3.72 -5.80 -5.26
N PHE A 48 3.20 -4.87 -4.43
CA PHE A 48 2.81 -3.54 -4.90
C PHE A 48 3.97 -2.78 -5.57
N TYR A 49 5.11 -2.68 -4.88
CA TYR A 49 6.28 -1.97 -5.42
C TYR A 49 6.89 -2.70 -6.63
N LEU A 50 6.89 -4.04 -6.64
CA LEU A 50 7.36 -4.81 -7.80
C LEU A 50 6.49 -4.57 -9.05
N ILE A 51 5.18 -4.41 -8.89
CA ILE A 51 4.27 -4.12 -10.01
C ILE A 51 4.50 -2.71 -10.53
N LEU A 52 4.64 -1.75 -9.62
CA LEU A 52 4.92 -0.36 -9.97
C LEU A 52 6.23 -0.23 -10.76
N GLU A 53 7.31 -0.87 -10.31
CA GLU A 53 8.61 -0.87 -11.00
C GLU A 53 8.48 -1.47 -12.42
N LYS A 54 7.77 -2.60 -12.56
CA LYS A 54 7.54 -3.20 -13.88
C LYS A 54 6.71 -2.33 -14.81
N LEU A 55 5.71 -1.62 -14.30
CA LEU A 55 4.92 -0.68 -15.09
C LEU A 55 5.74 0.52 -15.55
N GLU A 56 6.64 1.02 -14.69
CA GLU A 56 7.58 2.09 -15.04
C GLU A 56 8.52 1.66 -16.18
N ILE A 57 9.12 0.47 -16.08
CA ILE A 57 9.99 -0.09 -17.13
C ILE A 57 9.25 -0.24 -18.45
N LEU A 58 8.00 -0.74 -18.42
CA LEU A 58 7.20 -0.91 -19.64
C LEU A 58 6.86 0.44 -20.30
N LEU A 59 6.61 1.49 -19.53
CA LEU A 59 6.35 2.83 -20.06
C LEU A 59 7.58 3.49 -20.66
N TYR A 60 8.77 3.19 -20.10
CA TYR A 60 10.03 3.59 -20.69
C TYR A 60 10.22 2.94 -22.07
N ILE A 61 10.02 1.62 -22.16
CA ILE A 61 10.13 0.87 -23.41
C ILE A 61 9.15 1.39 -24.47
N ASP A 62 7.94 1.77 -24.07
CA ASP A 62 6.91 2.29 -24.97
C ASP A 62 7.11 3.78 -25.34
N ASN A 63 8.15 4.45 -24.82
CA ASN A 63 8.41 5.89 -25.03
C ASN A 63 7.26 6.82 -24.56
N ILE A 64 6.45 6.38 -23.59
CA ILE A 64 5.33 7.13 -23.00
C ILE A 64 5.74 7.73 -21.63
N GLU A 65 7.03 7.66 -21.30
CA GLU A 65 7.62 8.08 -20.03
C GLU A 65 7.32 9.53 -19.62
N GLU A 66 7.08 10.40 -20.60
CA GLU A 66 6.72 11.79 -20.36
C GLU A 66 5.25 11.99 -19.99
N ASN A 67 4.42 10.95 -19.97
CA ASN A 67 3.02 11.08 -19.60
C ASN A 67 2.92 11.54 -18.12
N PRO A 68 2.54 12.81 -17.88
CA PRO A 68 2.56 13.38 -16.53
C PRO A 68 1.56 12.69 -15.61
N PHE A 69 0.51 12.10 -16.18
CA PHE A 69 -0.52 11.38 -15.42
C PHE A 69 0.07 10.14 -14.72
N PHE A 70 0.95 9.39 -15.39
CA PHE A 70 1.52 8.19 -14.78
C PHE A 70 2.52 8.53 -13.67
N LYS A 71 3.37 9.55 -13.89
CA LYS A 71 4.28 10.04 -12.84
C LYS A 71 3.53 10.50 -11.59
N LEU A 72 2.40 11.18 -11.77
CA LEU A 72 1.54 11.57 -10.66
C LEU A 72 0.95 10.37 -9.95
N VAL A 73 0.39 9.38 -10.66
CA VAL A 73 -0.17 8.17 -10.06
C VAL A 73 0.88 7.40 -9.26
N PHE A 74 2.07 7.20 -9.83
CA PHE A 74 3.18 6.52 -9.15
C PHE A 74 3.58 7.26 -7.87
N PHE A 75 3.83 8.56 -7.97
CA PHE A 75 4.25 9.41 -6.85
C PHE A 75 3.21 9.43 -5.73
N TYR A 76 1.94 9.68 -6.06
CA TYR A 76 0.87 9.71 -5.07
C TYR A 76 0.63 8.34 -4.45
N SER A 77 0.68 7.25 -5.22
CA SER A 77 0.48 5.90 -4.68
C SER A 77 1.56 5.53 -3.67
N THR A 78 2.82 5.90 -3.94
CA THR A 78 3.94 5.71 -3.02
C THR A 78 3.78 6.56 -1.76
N LEU A 79 3.47 7.86 -1.93
CA LEU A 79 3.28 8.78 -0.80
C LEU A 79 2.15 8.34 0.13
N ILE A 80 1.00 7.95 -0.43
CA ILE A 80 -0.17 7.50 0.32
C ILE A 80 0.21 6.26 1.14
N ASN A 81 0.87 5.27 0.53
CA ASN A 81 1.27 4.05 1.23
C ASN A 81 2.30 4.32 2.33
N VAL A 82 3.23 5.25 2.12
CA VAL A 82 4.19 5.66 3.15
C VAL A 82 3.49 6.38 4.30
N PHE A 83 2.57 7.31 4.02
CA PHE A 83 1.82 8.03 5.04
C PHE A 83 0.94 7.07 5.87
N ILE A 84 0.25 6.16 5.20
CA ILE A 84 -0.53 5.09 5.84
C ILE A 84 0.41 4.25 6.69
N GLY A 85 1.50 3.71 6.14
CA GLY A 85 2.46 2.91 6.91
C GLY A 85 2.98 3.58 8.17
N MET A 86 3.30 4.88 8.12
CA MET A 86 3.68 5.66 9.30
C MET A 86 2.54 5.74 10.33
N TYR A 87 1.33 6.08 9.88
CA TYR A 87 0.16 6.15 10.76
C TYR A 87 -0.11 4.80 11.44
N LEU A 88 -0.13 3.69 10.68
CA LEU A 88 -0.34 2.35 11.20
C LEU A 88 0.75 1.97 12.23
N THR A 89 2.00 2.37 11.98
CA THR A 89 3.11 2.09 12.91
C THR A 89 2.95 2.86 14.22
N ILE A 90 2.56 4.14 14.18
CA ILE A 90 2.33 4.96 15.36
C ILE A 90 1.20 4.39 16.22
N GLU A 91 0.07 4.03 15.61
CA GLU A 91 -1.06 3.42 16.32
C GLU A 91 -0.67 2.09 16.95
N SER A 92 0.13 1.27 16.25
CA SER A 92 0.62 0.00 16.79
C SER A 92 1.52 0.21 18.00
N ILE A 93 2.41 1.20 17.98
CA ILE A 93 3.27 1.56 19.13
C ILE A 93 2.41 2.05 20.30
N TYR A 94 1.42 2.89 20.03
CA TYR A 94 0.50 3.39 21.05
C TYR A 94 -0.25 2.24 21.73
N LEU A 95 -0.78 1.31 20.95
CA LEU A 95 -1.40 0.08 21.46
C LEU A 95 -0.44 -0.71 22.35
N ILE A 96 0.77 -1.02 21.87
CA ILE A 96 1.75 -1.78 22.66
C ILE A 96 2.11 -1.09 23.99
N ALA A 97 2.19 0.24 23.99
CA ALA A 97 2.63 1.00 25.16
C ALA A 97 1.53 1.23 26.21
N PHE A 98 0.26 1.20 25.82
CA PHE A 98 -0.87 1.63 26.66
C PHE A 98 -2.01 0.60 26.80
N SER A 99 -1.92 -0.57 26.16
CA SER A 99 -2.79 -1.73 26.42
C SER A 99 -2.19 -2.68 27.46
#